data_AF-A0A7L2AAM7-F1
#
_entry.id   AF-A0A7L2AAM7-F1
#
_cell.length_a   1.000
_cell.length_b   1.000
_cell.length_c   1.000
_cell.angle_alpha   90.00
_cell.angle_beta   90.00
_cell.angle_gamma   90.00
#
_symmetry.space_group_name_H-M   'P 1'
#
loop_
_entity.id
_entity.type
_entity.pdbx_description
1 polymer ?
#
loop_
_entity_poly.entity_id
_entity_poly.type
_entity_poly.pdbx_seq_one_letter_code
_entity_poly.pdbx_strand_id
1 'polypeptide(L)'
;PDRDECAEGSHDCGGAQSCLNTFGGHLCVPRELCQGPYTPYPHNNGTCVCPRGVPGCMPRPHWLLHRFLAIPQISDVPTGIFQLQHP
;
A
#
# COMPACT_ATOMS: atom_id res chain seq x y z
N PRO A 1 16.48 19.18 7.48
CA PRO A 1 15.43 18.21 7.88
C PRO A 1 14.56 17.94 6.66
N ASP A 2 14.09 16.71 6.51
CA ASP A 2 13.12 16.37 5.46
C ASP A 2 11.78 17.06 5.75
N ARG A 3 11.10 17.51 4.69
CA ARG A 3 9.83 18.24 4.81
C ARG A 3 8.68 17.24 4.71
N ASP A 4 7.60 17.45 5.45
CA ASP A 4 6.43 16.58 5.35
C ASP A 4 5.41 17.24 4.42
N GLU A 5 5.50 16.97 3.11
CA GLU A 5 4.60 17.57 2.14
C GLU A 5 3.14 17.14 2.35
N CYS A 6 2.92 16.00 3.00
CA CYS A 6 1.59 15.49 3.32
C CYS A 6 0.95 16.27 4.47
N ALA A 7 1.68 16.52 5.55
CA ALA A 7 1.20 17.31 6.69
C ALA A 7 1.03 18.79 6.32
N GLU A 8 1.89 19.31 5.45
CA GLU A 8 1.85 20.70 4.99
C GLU A 8 0.86 20.93 3.83
N GLY A 9 0.26 19.86 3.29
CA GLY A 9 -0.71 19.94 2.19
C GLY A 9 -0.12 20.47 0.88
N SER A 10 1.20 20.41 0.72
CA SER A 10 1.93 20.89 -0.45
C SER A 10 2.23 19.79 -1.49
N HIS A 11 1.72 18.59 -1.26
CA HIS A 11 1.80 17.49 -2.21
C HIS A 11 0.95 17.76 -3.45
N ASP A 12 1.26 17.08 -4.55
CA ASP A 12 0.56 17.16 -5.84
C ASP A 12 -0.37 15.96 -6.10
N CYS A 13 -0.63 15.13 -5.08
CA CYS A 13 -1.56 14.00 -5.20
C CYS A 13 -2.98 14.42 -5.64
N GLY A 14 -3.53 13.70 -6.61
CA GLY A 14 -4.89 13.92 -7.09
C GLY A 14 -5.97 13.52 -6.08
N GLY A 15 -7.22 13.95 -6.29
CA GLY A 15 -8.33 13.68 -5.36
C GLY A 15 -8.70 12.20 -5.16
N ALA A 16 -8.31 11.32 -6.08
CA ALA A 16 -8.45 9.87 -5.94
C ALA A 16 -7.25 9.19 -5.25
N GLN A 17 -6.27 9.97 -4.79
CA GLN A 17 -5.02 9.51 -4.18
C GLN A 17 -4.91 10.03 -2.73
N SER A 18 -4.13 9.31 -1.94
CA SER A 18 -3.69 9.69 -0.60
C SER A 18 -2.19 9.94 -0.62
N CYS A 19 -1.76 10.95 0.15
CA CYS A 19 -0.35 11.28 0.31
C CYS A 19 0.27 10.38 1.38
N LEU A 20 1.44 9.81 1.07
CA LEU A 20 2.31 9.11 2.00
C LEU A 20 3.65 9.84 2.05
N ASN A 21 4.01 10.37 3.22
CA ASN A 21 5.27 11.09 3.38
C ASN A 21 6.44 10.10 3.36
N THR A 22 7.53 10.46 2.68
CA THR A 22 8.74 9.64 2.54
C THR A 22 9.97 10.51 2.72
N PHE A 23 11.10 9.91 3.10
CA PHE A 23 12.33 10.71 3.17
C PHE A 23 12.74 11.19 1.77
N GLY A 24 12.82 12.51 1.58
CA GLY A 24 13.13 13.14 0.30
C GLY A 24 11.90 13.47 -0.56
N GLY A 25 10.67 13.35 -0.03
CA GLY A 25 9.44 13.78 -0.70
C GLY A 25 8.21 12.95 -0.34
N HIS A 26 7.27 12.77 -1.27
CA HIS A 26 6.03 12.03 -1.01
C HIS A 26 5.66 11.04 -2.12
N LEU A 27 4.84 10.05 -1.76
CA LEU A 27 4.21 9.12 -2.69
C LEU A 27 2.69 9.32 -2.71
N CYS A 28 2.10 9.34 -3.91
CA CYS A 28 0.66 9.42 -4.10
C CYS A 28 0.09 8.03 -4.38
N VAL A 29 -0.56 7.43 -3.38
CA VAL A 29 -1.13 6.08 -3.48
C VAL A 29 -2.64 6.16 -3.76
N PRO A 30 -3.23 5.22 -4.51
CA PRO A 30 -4.69 5.21 -4.70
C PRO A 30 -5.46 5.13 -3.37
N ARG A 31 -6.56 5.88 -3.24
CA ARG A 31 -7.50 5.75 -2.11
C ARG A 31 -8.24 4.42 -2.16
N GLU A 32 -8.69 4.06 -3.36
CA GLU A 32 -9.26 2.75 -3.66
C GLU A 32 -8.13 1.75 -3.92
N LEU A 33 -7.74 1.05 -2.86
CA LEU A 33 -6.69 0.03 -2.92
C LEU A 33 -7.19 -1.26 -3.57
N CYS A 34 -8.43 -1.64 -3.27
CA CYS A 34 -9.02 -2.86 -3.76
C CYS A 34 -9.59 -2.62 -5.16
N GLN A 35 -9.18 -3.43 -6.13
CA GLN A 35 -9.65 -3.35 -7.51
C GLN A 35 -10.37 -4.64 -7.92
N GLY A 36 -11.38 -4.51 -8.78
CA GLY A 36 -12.13 -5.66 -9.29
C GLY A 36 -13.02 -6.29 -8.21
N PRO A 37 -13.07 -7.63 -8.07
CA PRO A 37 -13.99 -8.32 -7.16
C PRO A 37 -13.56 -8.26 -5.68
N TYR A 38 -12.48 -7.54 -5.37
CA TYR A 38 -11.97 -7.40 -4.02
C TYR A 38 -12.69 -6.28 -3.27
N THR A 39 -12.95 -6.53 -1.98
CA THR A 39 -13.57 -5.56 -1.08
C THR A 39 -12.62 -5.24 0.08
N PRO A 40 -12.62 -4.00 0.61
CA PRO A 40 -11.78 -3.65 1.76
C PRO A 40 -12.22 -4.48 2.98
N TYR A 41 -11.24 -5.10 3.63
CA TYR A 41 -11.49 -5.89 4.83
C TYR A 41 -11.76 -4.96 6.02
N PRO A 42 -12.88 -5.16 6.74
CA PRO A 42 -13.18 -4.34 7.90
C PRO A 42 -12.07 -4.49 8.96
N HIS A 43 -11.72 -3.37 9.60
CA HIS A 43 -10.70 -3.28 10.66
C HIS A 43 -9.23 -3.33 10.23
N ASN A 44 -8.91 -3.49 8.93
CA ASN A 44 -7.51 -3.46 8.48
C ASN A 44 -7.36 -2.66 7.16
N ASN A 45 -7.00 -1.38 7.31
CA ASN A 45 -6.72 -0.49 6.18
C ASN A 45 -5.57 -1.05 5.35
N GLY A 46 -5.87 -1.50 4.12
CA GLY A 46 -4.90 -2.09 3.20
C GLY A 46 -5.09 -3.58 2.93
N THR A 47 -5.92 -4.29 3.69
CA THR A 47 -6.28 -5.68 3.35
C THR A 47 -7.52 -5.71 2.48
N CYS A 48 -7.43 -6.39 1.35
CA CYS A 48 -8.51 -6.62 0.40
C CYS A 48 -8.89 -8.10 0.43
N VAL A 49 -10.18 -8.40 0.52
CA VAL A 49 -10.71 -9.77 0.54
C VAL A 49 -11.49 -10.08 -0.72
N CYS A 50 -11.31 -11.30 -1.23
CA CYS A 50 -12.10 -11.87 -2.32
C CYS A 50 -13.01 -12.98 -1.77
N PRO A 51 -14.29 -12.70 -1.49
CA PRO A 51 -15.18 -13.66 -0.84
C PRO A 51 -15.45 -14.88 -1.73
N ARG A 52 -15.60 -16.05 -1.09
CA ARG A 52 -16.06 -17.25 -1.80
C ARG A 52 -17.49 -17.03 -2.29
N GLY A 53 -17.74 -17.35 -3.55
CA GLY A 53 -19.06 -17.20 -4.18
C GLY A 53 -19.24 -15.87 -4.95
N VAL A 54 -18.27 -14.96 -4.92
CA VAL A 54 -18.29 -13.76 -5.76
C VAL A 54 -17.73 -14.09 -7.15
N PRO A 55 -18.47 -13.82 -8.24
CA PRO A 55 -17.96 -13.96 -9.60
C PRO A 55 -16.68 -13.16 -9.80
N GLY A 56 -15.63 -13.81 -10.31
CA GLY A 56 -14.32 -13.20 -10.54
C GLY A 56 -13.30 -13.42 -9.41
N CYS A 57 -13.70 -13.96 -8.26
CA CYS A 57 -12.76 -14.31 -7.18
C CYS A 57 -12.03 -15.64 -7.37
N MET A 58 -12.56 -16.58 -8.15
CA MET A 58 -11.86 -17.81 -8.52
C MET A 58 -11.23 -17.61 -9.91
N PRO A 59 -9.92 -17.87 -10.13
CA PRO A 59 -8.92 -18.51 -9.26
C PRO A 59 -8.02 -17.51 -8.49
N ARG A 60 -8.50 -16.31 -8.18
CA ARG A 60 -7.70 -15.25 -7.54
C ARG A 60 -7.43 -15.56 -6.05
N PRO A 61 -6.39 -14.98 -5.44
CA PRO A 61 -6.14 -15.16 -4.02
C PRO A 61 -7.27 -14.60 -3.17
N HIS A 62 -7.52 -15.25 -2.03
CA HIS A 62 -8.59 -14.85 -1.12
C HIS A 62 -8.26 -13.53 -0.38
N TRP A 63 -6.98 -13.26 -0.14
CA TRP A 63 -6.50 -12.06 0.56
C TRP A 63 -5.42 -11.37 -0.27
N LEU A 64 -5.51 -10.04 -0.40
CA LEU A 64 -4.46 -9.19 -0.96
C LEU A 64 -4.10 -8.12 0.07
N LEU A 65 -2.83 -7.99 0.41
CA LEU A 65 -2.35 -7.00 1.38
C LEU A 65 -1.60 -5.89 0.66
N HIS A 66 -2.15 -4.68 0.68
CA HIS A 66 -1.47 -3.45 0.31
C HIS A 66 -0.78 -2.86 1.54
N ARG A 67 0.54 -3.09 1.65
CA ARG A 67 1.39 -2.47 2.65
C ARG A 67 2.37 -1.52 1.95
N PHE A 68 2.09 -0.23 2.00
CA PHE A 68 3.03 0.78 1.54
C PHE A 68 4.06 1.03 2.64
N LEU A 69 5.31 0.63 2.39
CA LEU A 69 6.42 0.90 3.28
C LEU A 69 7.17 2.12 2.74
N ALA A 70 7.16 3.23 3.49
CA ALA A 70 8.17 4.26 3.33
C ALA A 70 9.43 3.71 3.99
N ILE A 71 10.39 3.18 3.21
CA ILE A 71 11.62 2.63 3.77
C ILE A 71 12.43 3.82 4.33
N PRO A 72 12.57 3.96 5.68
CA PRO A 72 13.51 4.92 6.21
C PRO A 72 14.91 4.47 5.79
N GLN A 73 15.77 5.41 5.44
CA GLN A 73 17.14 5.12 5.03
C GLN A 73 17.88 4.44 6.20
N ILE A 74 17.87 3.10 6.24
CA ILE A 74 18.83 2.34 7.04
C ILE A 74 20.10 2.38 6.21
N SER A 75 21.06 3.23 6.58
CA SER A 75 22.34 3.39 5.89
C SER A 75 23.21 2.12 5.92
N ASP A 76 22.73 1.07 6.59
CA ASP A 76 23.39 -0.22 6.81
C ASP A 76 22.37 -1.34 6.52
N VAL A 77 22.06 -1.56 5.23
CA VAL A 77 21.37 -2.79 4.79
C VAL A 77 22.47 -3.78 4.43
N PRO A 78 22.72 -4.82 5.26
CA PRO A 78 23.55 -5.93 4.82
C PRO A 78 22.90 -6.54 3.58
N THR A 79 23.69 -6.86 2.56
CA THR A 79 23.24 -7.53 1.34
C THR A 79 22.74 -8.94 1.68
N GLY A 80 21.51 -9.04 2.18
CA GLY A 80 20.91 -10.29 2.61
C GLY A 80 19.69 -10.05 3.48
N ILE A 81 18.60 -10.74 3.15
CA ILE A 81 17.32 -10.77 3.87
C ILE A 81 16.30 -9.73 3.37
N PHE A 82 15.79 -9.96 2.16
CA PHE A 82 14.33 -9.95 1.94
C PHE A 82 13.99 -11.08 0.96
N GLN A 83 13.66 -12.26 1.49
CA GLN A 83 13.07 -13.35 0.71
C GLN A 83 11.58 -13.41 1.05
N LEU A 84 10.73 -12.92 0.15
CA LEU A 84 9.30 -13.23 0.18
C LEU A 84 9.14 -14.64 -0.39
N GLN A 85 9.16 -15.64 0.49
CA GLN A 85 8.95 -17.03 0.11
C GLN A 85 7.44 -17.32 0.14
N HIS A 86 6.86 -17.53 -1.04
CA HIS A 86 5.51 -18.08 -1.15
C HIS A 86 5.53 -19.60 -0.88
N PRO A 87 4.48 -20.15 -0.23
CA PRO A 87 4.28 -21.60 -0.12
C PRO A 87 3.93 -22.25 -1.46
#